data_AF-A0A014L0L5-F1
#
_entry.id   AF-A0A014L0L5-F1
#
_cell.length_a   1.000
_cell.length_b   1.000
_cell.length_c   1.000
_cell.angle_alpha   90.00
_cell.angle_beta   90.00
_cell.angle_gamma   90.00
#
_symmetry.space_group_name_H-M   'P 1'
#
loop_
_entity.id
_entity.type
_entity.pdbx_description
1 polymer ?
#
loop_
_entity_poly.entity_id
_entity_poly.type
_entity_poly.pdbx_seq_one_letter_code
_entity_poly.pdbx_strand_id
1 'polypeptide(L)' 'MVRVVDIRVWDVKELVQTVLWGLSPLVIEDVVDEGERIVVQARTPQGTVVCPVCGASSGRVHG' A
#
# COMPACT_ATOMS: atom_id res chain seq x y z
N MET A 1 -8.42 -7.49 6.20
CA MET A 1 -9.16 -6.77 5.13
C MET A 1 -8.28 -6.82 3.90
N VAL A 2 -8.61 -7.66 2.92
CA VAL A 2 -7.86 -7.77 1.66
C VAL A 2 -8.27 -6.62 0.76
N ARG A 3 -7.32 -5.80 0.30
CA ARG A 3 -7.57 -4.78 -0.72
C ARG A 3 -7.02 -5.28 -2.04
N VAL A 4 -7.90 -5.56 -2.98
CA VAL A 4 -7.54 -5.92 -4.36
C VAL A 4 -7.41 -4.62 -5.14
N VAL A 5 -6.25 -4.39 -5.76
CA VAL A 5 -6.02 -3.24 -6.66
C VAL A 5 -5.97 -3.79 -8.09
N ASP A 6 -6.90 -3.36 -8.94
CA ASP A 6 -6.94 -3.72 -10.37
C ASP A 6 -6.01 -2.74 -11.12
N ILE A 7 -4.92 -3.26 -11.71
CA ILE A 7 -3.75 -2.49 -12.19
C ILE A 7 -3.80 -2.26 -13.72
N ARG A 8 -4.99 -2.24 -14.33
CA ARG A 8 -5.10 -2.07 -15.79
C ARG A 8 -4.51 -0.74 -16.27
N VAL A 9 -3.27 -0.87 -16.74
CA VAL A 9 -2.47 0.04 -17.57
C VAL A 9 -2.19 1.41 -16.97
N TRP A 10 -1.01 1.52 -16.35
CA TRP A 10 -0.39 2.80 -16.03
C TRP A 10 1.13 2.68 -16.09
N ASP A 11 1.79 3.80 -16.34
CA ASP A 11 3.25 3.91 -16.37
C ASP A 11 3.84 3.32 -15.08
N VAL A 12 4.86 2.46 -15.20
CA VAL A 12 5.45 1.72 -14.07
C VAL A 12 5.95 2.67 -12.96
N LYS A 13 6.33 3.89 -13.31
CA LYS A 13 6.89 4.86 -12.37
C LYS A 13 5.81 5.57 -11.58
N GLU A 14 4.75 6.00 -12.27
CA GLU A 14 3.52 6.43 -11.62
C GLU A 14 3.00 5.28 -10.75
N LEU A 15 3.13 4.02 -11.22
CA LEU A 15 2.75 2.78 -10.54
C LEU A 15 3.27 2.66 -9.14
N VAL A 16 4.58 2.68 -9.13
CA VAL A 16 5.39 2.69 -7.93
C VAL A 16 4.98 3.87 -7.04
N GLN A 17 4.77 5.08 -7.56
CA GLN A 17 4.43 6.22 -6.70
C GLN A 17 3.03 6.12 -6.07
N THR A 18 1.95 5.97 -6.84
CA THR A 18 0.60 6.07 -6.26
C THR A 18 0.24 4.85 -5.42
N VAL A 19 0.61 3.63 -5.84
CA VAL A 19 0.29 2.42 -5.08
C VAL A 19 1.18 2.28 -3.85
N LEU A 20 2.48 2.57 -3.95
CA LEU A 20 3.35 2.42 -2.77
C LEU A 20 3.08 3.48 -1.71
N TRP A 21 2.54 4.66 -2.04
CA TRP A 21 2.14 5.64 -1.02
C TRP A 21 0.88 5.20 -0.28
N GLY A 22 -0.08 4.60 -0.98
CA GLY A 22 -1.27 4.02 -0.35
C GLY A 22 -0.95 2.77 0.49
N LEU A 23 0.10 2.03 0.13
CA LEU A 23 0.56 0.83 0.82
C LEU A 23 1.69 1.07 1.83
N SER A 24 2.36 2.24 1.82
CA SER A 24 3.47 2.54 2.73
C SER A 24 3.14 2.40 4.22
N PRO A 25 1.91 2.66 4.72
CA PRO A 25 1.61 2.45 6.12
C PRO A 25 1.29 0.97 6.44
N LEU A 26 1.30 0.07 5.46
CA LEU A 26 0.94 -1.34 5.65
C LEU A 26 2.18 -2.23 5.72
N VAL A 27 2.09 -3.29 6.53
CA VAL A 27 3.06 -4.38 6.49
C VAL A 27 2.64 -5.34 5.39
N ILE A 28 3.50 -5.51 4.38
CA ILE A 28 3.28 -6.50 3.33
C ILE A 28 3.64 -7.88 3.87
N GLU A 29 2.68 -8.80 3.82
CA GLU A 29 2.84 -10.18 4.27
C GLU A 29 3.16 -11.11 3.10
N ASP A 30 2.56 -10.85 1.92
CA ASP A 30 2.77 -11.65 0.72
C ASP A 30 2.46 -10.87 -0.55
N VAL A 31 3.06 -11.27 -1.67
CA VAL A 31 2.80 -10.75 -3.02
C VAL A 31 2.72 -11.90 -4.00
N VAL A 32 1.55 -12.07 -4.62
CA VAL A 32 1.28 -13.14 -5.59
C VAL A 32 0.96 -12.53 -6.95
N ASP A 33 1.63 -13.01 -7.98
CA ASP A 33 1.29 -12.72 -9.37
C ASP A 33 0.31 -13.79 -9.89
N GLU A 34 -0.93 -13.38 -10.16
CA GLU A 34 -1.97 -14.26 -10.72
C GLU A 34 -2.10 -14.10 -12.25
N GLY A 35 -1.10 -13.50 -12.91
CA GLY A 35 -1.04 -13.26 -14.35
C GLY A 35 -1.80 -12.01 -14.77
N GLU A 36 -3.10 -11.93 -14.46
CA GLU A 36 -3.93 -10.76 -14.82
C GLU A 36 -3.91 -9.66 -13.74
N ARG A 37 -3.44 -9.97 -12.53
CA ARG A 37 -3.34 -9.02 -11.42
C ARG A 37 -2.27 -9.43 -10.43
N ILE A 38 -1.76 -8.43 -9.71
CA ILE A 38 -0.91 -8.63 -8.55
C ILE A 38 -1.79 -8.56 -7.29
N VAL A 39 -1.78 -9.63 -6.50
CA VAL A 39 -2.45 -9.68 -5.21
C VAL A 39 -1.43 -9.40 -4.12
N VAL A 40 -1.69 -8.35 -3.33
CA VAL A 40 -0.85 -7.97 -2.20
C VAL A 40 -1.60 -8.28 -0.92
N GLN A 41 -1.09 -9.21 -0.12
CA GLN A 41 -1.57 -9.43 1.24
C GLN A 41 -0.84 -8.48 2.17
N ALA A 42 -1.60 -7.67 2.91
CA ALA A 42 -1.04 -6.72 3.83
C ALA A 42 -1.89 -6.61 5.10
N ARG A 43 -1.23 -6.29 6.22
CA ARG A 43 -1.87 -5.93 7.47
C ARG A 43 -1.53 -4.51 7.86
N THR A 44 -2.45 -3.84 8.56
CA THR A 44 -2.11 -2.61 9.27
C THR A 44 -1.13 -2.98 10.42
N PRO A 45 0.02 -2.29 10.56
CA PRO A 45 0.90 -2.47 11.71
C PRO A 45 0.12 -2.28 13.01
N GLN A 46 0.39 -3.11 14.03
CA GLN A 46 -0.14 -2.85 15.36
C GLN A 46 0.63 -1.68 15.99
N GLY A 47 -0.05 -0.55 16.21
CA GLY A 47 0.54 0.67 16.76
C GLY A 47 0.42 1.87 15.81
N THR A 48 0.97 3.01 16.21
CA THR A 48 1.03 4.19 15.34
C THR A 48 2.30 4.15 14.49
N VAL A 49 2.18 4.58 13.23
CA VAL A 49 3.33 4.81 12.35
C VAL A 49 3.51 6.30 12.13
N VAL A 50 4.77 6.73 11.97
CA VAL A 50 5.10 8.12 11.68
C VAL A 50 4.81 8.41 10.22
N CYS A 51 3.98 9.43 9.95
CA CYS A 51 3.75 9.88 8.60
C CYS A 51 5.06 10.40 7.98
N PRO A 52 5.52 9.86 6.83
CA PRO A 52 6.76 10.30 6.21
C PRO A 52 6.67 11.75 5.66
N VAL A 53 5.47 12.29 5.51
CA VAL A 53 5.24 13.65 5.00
C VAL A 53 5.23 14.69 6.13
N CYS A 54 4.42 14.49 7.18
CA CYS A 54 4.22 15.49 8.23
C CYS A 54 4.82 15.13 9.59
N GLY A 55 5.33 13.91 9.78
CA GLY A 55 5.94 13.46 11.04
C GLY A 55 4.94 13.09 12.15
N ALA A 56 3.63 13.21 11.93
CA ALA A 56 2.63 12.82 12.93
C ALA A 56 2.54 11.29 13.09
N SER A 57 2.52 10.80 14.33
CA SER A 57 2.24 9.39 14.60
C SER A 57 0.73 9.15 14.55
N SER A 58 0.27 8.23 13.70
CA SER A 58 -1.15 7.87 13.59
C SER A 58 -1.33 6.40 13.27
N GLY A 59 -2.44 5.83 13.74
CA GLY A 59 -2.91 4.49 13.35
C GLY A 59 -3.81 4.51 12.10
N ARG A 60 -4.08 5.69 11.53
CA ARG A 60 -4.94 5.90 10.35
C ARG A 60 -4.27 6.84 9.36
N VAL A 61 -4.50 6.63 8.07
CA VAL A 61 -4.12 7.59 7.02
C VAL A 61 -4.94 8.88 7.19
N HIS A 62 -4.29 10.02 7.10
CA HIS A 62 -4.93 11.34 7.11
C HIS A 62 -5.00 11.87 5.67
N GLY A 63 -6.08 12.60 5.36
CA GLY A 63 -6.32 13.21 4.04
C GLY A 63 -5.82 14.63 3.96
#